data_AF-A0A6S6SJP8-F1
#
_entry.id   AF-A0A6S6SJP8-F1
#
_cell.length_a   1.000
_cell.length_b   1.000
_cell.length_c   1.000
_cell.angle_alpha   90.00
_cell.angle_beta   90.00
_cell.angle_gamma   90.00
#
_symmetry.space_group_name_H-M   'P 1'
#
loop_
_entity.id
_entity.type
_entity.pdbx_description
1 polymer ?
#
loop_
_entity_poly.entity_id
_entity_poly.type
_entity_poly.pdbx_seq_one_letter_code
_entity_poly.pdbx_strand_id
1 'polypeptide(L)' 'MPDVVLNKIQTIERCLKRIREEYIGFEESFEENYTKQDSVILNLERASQASIDIATQYSKS' A
#
# COMPACT_ATOMS: atom_id res chain seq x y z
N MET A 1 -8.45 13.34 15.36
CA MET A 1 -8.47 11.87 15.30
C MET A 1 -9.08 11.34 13.99
N PRO A 2 -10.27 11.81 13.54
CA PRO A 2 -10.87 11.35 12.27
C PRO A 2 -10.00 11.66 11.05
N ASP A 3 -9.41 12.86 11.00
CA ASP A 3 -8.58 13.30 9.86
C ASP A 3 -7.31 12.44 9.69
N VAL A 4 -6.74 11.95 10.81
CA VAL A 4 -5.56 11.08 10.79
C VAL A 4 -5.92 9.72 10.19
N VAL A 5 -7.06 9.14 10.61
CA VAL A 5 -7.54 7.87 10.05
C VAL A 5 -7.89 8.04 8.57
N LEU A 6 -8.56 9.13 8.18
CA LEU A 6 -8.90 9.42 6.79
C LEU A 6 -7.65 9.51 5.90
N ASN A 7 -6.61 10.22 6.36
CA ASN A 7 -5.34 10.31 5.64
C ASN A 7 -4.64 8.95 5.48
N LYS A 8 -4.74 8.08 6.49
CA LYS A 8 -4.18 6.71 6.40
C LYS A 8 -4.98 5.85 5.43
N ILE A 9 -6.30 5.95 5.40
CA ILE A 9 -7.16 5.27 4.41
C ILE A 9 -6.77 5.70 2.99
N GLN A 10 -6.67 7.01 2.73
CA GLN A 10 -6.22 7.51 1.42
C GLN A 10 -4.82 7.00 1.05
N THR A 11 -3.94 6.81 2.03
CA THR A 11 -2.61 6.24 1.79
C THR A 11 -2.71 4.78 1.35
N ILE A 12 -3.54 3.97 2.01
CA ILE A 12 -3.81 2.58 1.63
C ILE A 12 -4.37 2.51 0.20
N GLU A 13 -5.37 3.34 -0.12
CA GLU A 13 -5.98 3.37 -1.46
C GLU A 13 -4.96 3.69 -2.56
N ARG A 14 -4.08 4.68 -2.33
CA ARG A 14 -3.01 5.00 -3.28
C ARG A 14 -2.01 3.86 -3.45
N CYS A 15 -1.62 3.19 -2.36
CA CYS A 15 -0.72 2.04 -2.43
C CYS A 15 -1.35 0.88 -3.22
N LEU A 16 -2.61 0.56 -2.96
CA LEU A 16 -3.33 -0.48 -3.71
C LEU A 16 -3.48 -0.14 -5.19
N LYS A 17 -3.74 1.14 -5.52
CA LYS A 17 -3.76 1.60 -6.91
C LYS A 17 -2.40 1.40 -7.59
N ARG A 18 -1.30 1.76 -6.92
CA ARG A 18 0.06 1.58 -7.45
C ARG A 18 0.41 0.12 -7.68
N ILE A 19 0.07 -0.76 -6.75
CA ILE A 19 0.28 -2.21 -6.93
C ILE A 19 -0.41 -2.70 -8.22
N ARG A 20 -1.66 -2.28 -8.45
CA ARG A 20 -2.40 -2.65 -9.66
C ARG A 20 -1.76 -2.09 -10.92
N GLU A 21 -1.32 -0.83 -10.91
CA GLU A 21 -0.64 -0.19 -12.06
C GLU A 21 0.68 -0.89 -12.42
N GLU A 22 1.39 -1.43 -11.42
CA GLU A 22 2.66 -2.09 -11.66
C GLU A 22 2.51 -3.53 -12.14
N TYR A 23 1.46 -4.23 -11.70
CA TYR A 23 1.23 -5.64 -11.98
C TYR A 23 0.33 -5.88 -13.19
N ILE A 24 -0.81 -5.17 -13.30
CA ILE A 24 -1.82 -5.42 -14.34
C ILE A 24 -1.25 -5.03 -15.72
N GLY A 25 -1.30 -5.96 -16.66
CA GLY A 25 -0.76 -5.80 -18.02
C GLY A 25 0.74 -6.07 -18.13
N PHE A 26 1.40 -6.44 -17.03
CA PHE A 26 2.83 -6.77 -16.98
C PHE A 26 3.10 -8.17 -16.42
N GLU A 27 2.06 -8.98 -16.19
CA GLU A 27 2.10 -10.25 -15.47
C GLU A 27 3.16 -11.20 -16.03
N GLU A 28 3.25 -11.32 -17.37
CA GLU A 28 4.20 -12.22 -18.05
C GLU A 28 5.67 -11.81 -17.86
N SER A 29 5.94 -10.52 -17.68
CA SER A 29 7.30 -9.99 -17.49
C SER A 29 7.63 -9.65 -16.03
N PHE A 30 6.68 -9.85 -15.12
CA PHE A 30 6.78 -9.33 -13.76
C PHE A 30 7.93 -9.97 -12.99
N GLU A 31 8.15 -11.28 -13.14
CA GLU A 31 9.23 -12.04 -12.49
C GLU A 31 10.64 -11.60 -12.92
N GLU A 32 10.77 -11.01 -14.10
CA GLU A 32 12.04 -10.53 -14.65
C GLU A 32 12.26 -9.03 -14.41
N ASN A 33 11.20 -8.29 -14.07
CA ASN A 33 11.26 -6.85 -13.83
C ASN A 33 11.35 -6.52 -12.33
N TYR A 34 12.57 -6.55 -11.79
CA TYR A 34 12.82 -6.29 -10.36
C TYR A 34 12.36 -4.91 -9.88
N THR A 35 12.41 -3.88 -10.74
CA THR A 35 11.91 -2.54 -10.36
C THR A 35 10.40 -2.55 -10.10
N LYS A 36 9.63 -3.29 -10.91
CA LYS A 36 8.18 -3.45 -10.68
C LYS A 36 7.90 -4.28 -9.43
N GLN A 37 8.67 -5.34 -9.19
CA GLN A 37 8.57 -6.14 -7.98
C GLN A 37 8.83 -5.30 -6.72
N ASP A 38 9.94 -4.56 -6.71
CA ASP A 38 10.30 -3.67 -5.60
C ASP A 38 9.21 -2.62 -5.36
N SER A 39 8.64 -2.04 -6.42
CA SER A 39 7.53 -1.09 -6.33
C SER A 39 6.28 -1.74 -5.69
N VAL A 40 5.91 -2.96 -6.09
CA VAL A 40 4.78 -3.70 -5.51
C VAL A 40 5.03 -4.02 -4.03
N ILE A 41 6.20 -4.56 -3.69
CA ILE A 41 6.58 -4.91 -2.32
C ILE A 41 6.55 -3.67 -1.42
N LEU A 42 7.13 -2.56 -1.87
CA LEU A 42 7.17 -1.31 -1.12
C LEU A 42 5.76 -0.75 -0.86
N ASN A 43 4.86 -0.83 -1.84
CA ASN A 43 3.49 -0.35 -1.65
C ASN A 43 2.66 -1.30 -0.77
N LEU A 44 2.93 -2.61 -0.78
CA LEU A 44 2.33 -3.56 0.16
C LEU A 44 2.76 -3.27 1.60
N GLU A 45 4.06 -3.02 1.82
CA GLU A 45 4.60 -2.65 3.14
C GLU A 45 3.97 -1.35 3.66
N ARG A 46 3.90 -0.31 2.81
CA ARG A 46 3.27 0.97 3.16
C ARG A 46 1.79 0.84 3.51
N ALA A 47 1.03 0.06 2.75
CA ALA A 47 -0.38 -0.19 3.04
C ALA A 47 -0.55 -0.94 4.37
N SER A 48 0.32 -1.91 4.64
CA SER A 48 0.33 -2.67 5.90
C SER A 48 0.64 -1.78 7.10
N GLN A 49 1.66 -0.92 6.99
CA GLN A 49 2.02 0.03 8.04
C GLN A 49 0.90 1.04 8.31
N ALA A 50 0.26 1.59 7.26
CA ALA A 50 -0.88 2.50 7.44
C ALA A 50 -2.06 1.80 8.15
N SER A 51 -2.27 0.50 7.88
CA SER A 51 -3.29 -0.30 8.57
C SER A 51 -2.95 -0.52 10.05
N ILE A 52 -1.68 -0.81 10.37
CA ILE A 52 -1.19 -0.94 11.75
C ILE A 52 -1.32 0.38 12.51
N ASP A 53 -1.01 1.50 11.87
CA ASP A 53 -1.13 2.83 12.48
C ASP A 53 -2.58 3.14 12.86
N ILE A 54 -3.54 2.82 11.99
CA ILE A 54 -4.98 2.97 12.26
C ILE A 54 -5.37 2.11 13.47
N ALA A 55 -5.01 0.82 13.47
CA ALA A 55 -5.34 -0.10 14.56
C ALA A 55 -4.76 0.39 15.90
N THR A 56 -3.50 0.85 15.88
CA THR A 56 -2.81 1.37 17.07
C THR A 56 -3.47 2.64 17.59
N GLN A 57 -3.95 3.51 16.70
CA GLN A 57 -4.67 4.73 17.09
C GLN A 57 -5.98 4.38 17.82
N TYR A 58 -6.74 3.41 17.32
CA TYR A 58 -7.96 2.95 17.99
C TYR A 58 -7.69 2.28 19.35
N SER A 59 -6.60 1.53 19.49
CA SER A 59 -6.25 0.88 20.77
C SER A 59 -5.76 1.86 21.85
N LYS A 60 -5.38 3.08 21.49
CA LYS A 60 -4.93 4.14 22.41
C LYS A 60 -6.03 5.16 22.74
N SER A 61 -7.21 5.02 22.13
CA SER A 61 -8.38 5.87 22.33
C SER A 61 -9.31 5.27 23.37
#